data_AF-A0A0C9VX21-F1
#
_entry.id   AF-A0A0C9VX21-F1
#
_cell.length_a   1.000
_cell.length_b   1.000
_cell.length_c   1.000
_cell.angle_alpha   90.00
_cell.angle_beta   90.00
_cell.angle_gamma   90.00
#
_symmetry.space_group_name_H-M   'P 1'
#
loop_
_entity.id
_entity.type
_entity.pdbx_description
1 polymer ?
#
loop_
_entity_poly.entity_id
_entity_poly.type
_entity_poly.pdbx_seq_one_letter_code
_entity_poly.pdbx_strand_id
1 'polypeptide(L)'
;MCLLHDGFRKLLSDGKLSSKLAAVVIDEAHCISQWGNKFRPEYAKLGTLRALMPTKVPFLVTSATLPPLVLADVQTKVHIQTSTSYHVDVGTDQPNISWEVRIMKAAKSDLESLRFMLPRSCGGEGKDNELTPTLVFSEDINVGAPR
;
A
#
# COMPACT_ATOMS: atom_id res chain seq x y z
N MET A 1 0.98 -16.36 11.39
CA MET A 1 2.09 -15.54 10.84
C MET A 1 3.39 -16.31 10.94
N CYS A 2 4.24 -16.30 9.90
CA CYS A 2 5.44 -17.16 9.84
C CYS A 2 6.40 -16.96 11.03
N LEU A 3 6.47 -15.74 11.60
CA LEU A 3 7.29 -15.48 12.78
C LEU A 3 6.78 -16.12 14.07
N LEU A 4 5.57 -16.68 14.09
CA LEU A 4 5.07 -17.46 15.22
C LEU A 4 5.39 -18.96 15.07
N HIS A 5 5.85 -19.38 13.90
CA HIS A 5 6.15 -20.77 13.62
C HIS A 5 7.58 -21.13 14.02
N ASP A 6 7.74 -22.09 14.93
CA ASP A 6 9.06 -22.43 15.48
C ASP A 6 10.05 -22.93 14.42
N GLY A 7 9.57 -23.67 13.42
CA GLY A 7 10.41 -24.10 12.30
C GLY A 7 10.99 -22.93 11.51
N PHE A 8 10.22 -21.85 11.37
CA PHE A 8 10.68 -20.65 10.66
C PHE A 8 11.70 -19.87 11.50
N ARG A 9 11.47 -19.74 12.81
CA ARG A 9 12.44 -19.14 13.72
C ARG A 9 13.78 -19.89 13.73
N LYS A 10 13.73 -21.23 13.82
CA LYS A 10 14.93 -22.08 13.74
C LYS A 10 15.66 -21.90 12.43
N LEU A 11 14.93 -21.79 11.31
CA LEU A 11 15.50 -21.53 10.00
C LEU A 11 16.21 -20.16 9.95
N LEU A 12 15.61 -19.11 10.50
CA LEU A 12 16.23 -17.78 10.56
C LEU A 12 17.48 -17.73 11.45
N SER A 13 17.46 -18.47 12.56
CA SER A 13 18.59 -18.58 13.48
C SER A 13 19.67 -19.57 13.02
N ASP A 14 19.46 -20.30 11.92
CA ASP A 14 20.47 -21.20 11.36
C ASP A 14 21.67 -20.40 10.81
N GLY A 15 22.88 -20.73 11.25
CA GLY A 15 24.11 -20.04 10.87
C GLY A 15 24.41 -20.11 9.37
N LYS A 16 24.05 -21.23 8.72
CA LYS A 16 24.29 -21.41 7.28
C LYS A 16 23.33 -20.58 6.44
N LEU A 17 22.06 -20.48 6.82
CA LEU A 17 21.13 -19.60 6.12
C LEU A 17 21.43 -18.12 6.40
N SER A 18 21.57 -17.76 7.68
CA SER A 18 21.76 -16.37 8.11
C SER A 18 23.02 -15.72 7.52
N SER A 19 24.09 -16.50 7.31
CA SER A 19 25.31 -16.03 6.62
C SER A 19 25.11 -15.71 5.13
N LYS A 20 24.04 -16.23 4.51
CA LYS A 20 23.67 -16.00 3.11
C LYS A 20 22.58 -14.95 2.91
N LEU A 21 21.99 -14.43 3.99
CA LEU A 21 20.97 -13.39 3.90
C LEU A 21 21.59 -12.06 3.51
N ALA A 22 21.14 -11.50 2.39
CA ALA A 22 21.62 -10.22 1.87
C ALA A 22 20.88 -9.02 2.47
N ALA A 23 19.56 -9.12 2.64
CA ALA A 23 18.71 -8.06 3.20
C ALA A 23 17.36 -8.61 3.65
N VAL A 24 16.67 -7.85 4.50
CA VAL A 24 15.23 -7.99 4.74
C VAL A 24 14.52 -6.82 4.09
N VAL A 25 13.52 -7.10 3.26
CA VAL A 25 12.71 -6.07 2.60
C VAL A 25 11.30 -6.11 3.19
N ILE A 26 10.84 -4.96 3.69
CA ILE A 26 9.47 -4.75 4.13
C ILE A 26 8.81 -3.84 3.10
N ASP A 27 7.96 -4.43 2.27
CA ASP A 27 7.16 -3.69 1.30
C ASP A 27 5.83 -3.21 1.90
N GLU A 28 5.26 -2.15 1.31
CA GLU A 28 4.04 -1.48 1.78
C GLU A 28 4.05 -1.16 3.29
N ALA A 29 5.19 -0.62 3.76
CA ALA A 29 5.46 -0.45 5.17
C ALA A 29 4.44 0.42 5.93
N HIS A 30 3.68 1.27 5.23
CA HIS A 30 2.57 2.01 5.83
C HIS A 30 1.52 1.12 6.52
N CYS A 31 1.39 -0.15 6.08
CA CYS A 31 0.50 -1.14 6.68
C CYS A 31 0.84 -1.44 8.16
N ILE A 32 2.10 -1.28 8.56
CA ILE A 32 2.55 -1.44 9.95
C ILE A 32 1.87 -0.43 10.89
N SER A 33 1.62 0.79 10.39
CA SER A 33 0.90 1.82 11.12
C SER A 33 -0.61 1.67 10.97
N GLN A 34 -1.10 1.57 9.73
CA GLN A 34 -2.52 1.62 9.41
C GLN A 34 -3.29 0.36 9.84
N TRP A 35 -2.71 -0.82 9.62
CA TRP A 35 -3.39 -2.11 9.84
C TRP A 35 -2.89 -2.84 11.08
N GLY A 36 -1.70 -2.48 11.58
CA GLY A 36 -1.06 -3.08 12.75
C GLY A 36 -1.85 -2.98 14.06
N ASN A 37 -2.90 -2.15 14.12
CA ASN A 37 -3.73 -2.00 15.31
C ASN A 37 -5.12 -2.63 15.21
N LYS A 38 -5.59 -3.04 14.02
CA LYS A 38 -6.99 -3.50 13.83
C LYS A 38 -7.18 -4.68 12.87
N PHE A 39 -6.45 -4.70 11.75
CA PHE A 39 -6.71 -5.67 10.67
C PHE A 39 -5.65 -6.77 10.59
N ARG A 40 -4.36 -6.42 10.75
CA ARG A 40 -3.24 -7.37 10.79
C ARG A 40 -2.22 -7.00 11.86
N PRO A 41 -2.52 -7.26 13.15
CA PRO A 41 -1.65 -6.93 14.28
C PRO A 41 -0.21 -7.46 14.19
N GLU A 42 -0.03 -8.51 13.41
CA GLU A 42 1.24 -9.12 13.04
C GLU A 42 2.24 -8.14 12.44
N TYR A 43 1.79 -7.18 11.63
CA TYR A 43 2.66 -6.21 10.97
C TYR A 43 3.40 -5.33 11.99
N ALA A 44 2.74 -5.00 13.11
CA ALA A 44 3.36 -4.25 14.20
C ALA A 44 4.50 -5.02 14.89
N LYS A 45 4.59 -6.34 14.69
CA LYS A 45 5.62 -7.20 15.27
C LYS A 45 6.80 -7.46 14.34
N LEU A 46 6.82 -6.90 13.13
CA LEU A 46 7.91 -7.14 12.16
C LEU A 46 9.28 -6.70 12.67
N GLY A 47 9.36 -5.72 13.60
CA GLY A 47 10.60 -5.35 14.26
C GLY A 47 11.29 -6.49 15.02
N THR A 48 10.56 -7.55 15.40
CA THR A 48 11.13 -8.73 16.07
C THR A 48 12.11 -9.51 15.17
N LEU A 49 11.99 -9.39 13.84
CA LEU A 49 12.95 -9.97 12.90
C LEU A 49 14.38 -9.53 13.17
N ARG A 50 14.59 -8.30 13.63
CA ARG A 50 15.93 -7.78 13.94
C ARG A 50 16.60 -8.53 15.09
N ALA A 51 15.83 -9.10 16.02
CA ALA A 51 16.37 -9.90 17.12
C ALA A 51 16.70 -11.34 16.69
N LEU A 52 16.13 -11.82 15.58
CA LEU A 52 16.32 -13.19 15.07
C LEU A 52 17.41 -13.30 14.00
N MET A 53 17.88 -12.16 13.48
CA MET A 53 18.83 -12.07 12.37
C MET A 53 20.17 -11.48 12.83
N PRO A 54 21.28 -11.79 12.15
CA PRO A 54 22.55 -11.12 12.41
C PRO A 54 22.45 -9.60 12.21
N THR A 55 23.12 -8.84 13.08
CA THR A 55 23.11 -7.36 13.05
C THR A 55 23.62 -6.75 11.74
N LYS A 56 24.43 -7.51 10.98
CA LYS A 56 24.95 -7.10 9.67
C LYS A 56 23.92 -7.12 8.53
N VAL A 57 22.77 -7.77 8.72
CA VAL A 57 21.76 -7.88 7.65
C VAL A 57 20.96 -6.57 7.58
N PRO A 58 21.04 -5.80 6.48
CA PRO A 58 20.31 -4.55 6.34
C PRO A 58 18.80 -4.78 6.19
N PHE A 59 18.03 -3.79 6.62
CA PHE A 59 16.58 -3.74 6.43
C PHE A 59 16.26 -2.60 5.47
N LEU A 60 15.58 -2.92 4.38
CA LEU A 60 15.00 -1.98 3.45
C LEU A 60 13.50 -1.90 3.72
N VAL A 61 13.00 -0.70 3.98
CA VAL A 61 11.59 -0.45 4.30
C VAL A 61 11.04 0.49 3.25
N THR A 62 10.13 -0.02 2.41
CA THR A 62 9.61 0.67 1.23
C THR A 62 8.11 0.92 1.37
N SER A 63 7.67 2.07 0.90
CA SER A 63 6.26 2.41 0.76
C SER A 63 6.15 3.60 -0.19
N ALA A 64 5.20 3.56 -1.13
CA ALA A 64 4.91 4.71 -1.99
C ALA A 64 4.21 5.83 -1.21
N THR A 65 3.39 5.47 -0.21
CA THR A 65 2.68 6.42 0.65
C THR A 65 3.19 6.27 2.08
N LEU A 66 3.97 7.24 2.56
CA LEU A 66 4.52 7.20 3.91
C LEU A 66 4.58 8.58 4.58
N PRO A 67 3.41 9.18 4.92
CA PRO A 67 3.36 10.49 5.55
C PRO A 67 4.19 10.56 6.83
N PRO A 68 4.67 11.75 7.26
CA PRO A 68 5.60 11.87 8.40
C PRO A 68 5.18 11.16 9.69
N LEU A 69 3.88 11.21 10.05
CA LEU A 69 3.36 10.51 11.23
C LEU A 69 3.43 8.98 11.09
N VAL A 70 3.13 8.48 9.89
CA VAL A 70 3.20 7.05 9.57
C VAL A 70 4.66 6.60 9.53
N LEU A 71 5.55 7.38 8.92
CA LEU A 71 7.00 7.13 8.90
C LEU A 71 7.55 6.99 10.32
N ALA A 72 7.24 7.93 11.23
CA ALA A 72 7.72 7.91 12.60
C ALA A 72 7.25 6.66 13.37
N ASP A 73 6.00 6.25 13.18
CA ASP A 73 5.44 5.04 13.79
C ASP A 73 6.08 3.77 13.21
N VAL A 74 6.28 3.70 11.89
CA VAL A 74 7.00 2.61 11.23
C VAL A 74 8.44 2.51 11.76
N GLN A 75 9.18 3.61 11.78
CA GLN A 75 10.56 3.66 12.28
C GLN A 75 10.65 3.13 13.71
N THR A 76 9.70 3.51 14.57
CA THR A 76 9.62 3.03 15.95
C THR A 76 9.38 1.52 16.01
N LYS A 77 8.33 1.02 15.32
CA LYS A 77 7.93 -0.40 15.35
C LYS A 77 8.94 -1.34 14.70
N VAL A 78 9.68 -0.88 13.71
CA VAL A 78 10.73 -1.67 13.05
C VAL A 78 12.14 -1.30 13.54
N HIS A 79 12.27 -0.54 14.63
CA HIS A 79 13.54 -0.16 15.24
C HIS A 79 14.58 0.42 14.25
N ILE A 80 14.15 1.34 13.37
CA ILE A 80 15.06 2.11 12.51
C ILE A 80 15.63 3.26 13.33
N GLN A 81 16.96 3.35 13.38
CA GLN A 81 17.68 4.48 13.98
C GLN A 81 18.05 5.47 12.88
N THR A 82 17.66 6.73 13.04
CA THR A 82 17.95 7.80 12.08
C THR A 82 19.44 8.10 11.96
N SER A 83 20.24 7.87 13.01
CA SER A 83 21.70 8.07 13.00
C SER A 83 22.47 7.05 12.16
N THR A 84 21.89 5.90 11.85
CA THR A 84 22.54 4.79 11.15
C THR A 84 21.76 4.34 9.91
N SER A 85 20.74 5.09 9.52
CA SER A 85 19.91 4.81 8.34
C SER A 85 19.98 5.94 7.32
N TYR A 86 19.63 5.58 6.09
CA TYR A 86 19.46 6.52 5.00
C TYR A 86 17.98 6.58 4.64
N HIS A 87 17.46 7.79 4.44
CA HIS A 87 16.07 8.03 4.07
C HIS A 87 16.01 8.69 2.69
N VAL A 88 15.20 8.12 1.80
CA VAL A 88 14.95 8.65 0.46
C VAL A 88 13.46 8.94 0.36
N ASP A 89 13.13 10.19 0.06
CA ASP A 89 11.79 10.64 -0.27
C ASP A 89 11.86 11.30 -1.66
N VAL A 90 11.18 10.70 -2.63
CA VAL A 90 11.11 11.18 -4.02
C VAL A 90 9.88 12.05 -4.28
N GLY A 91 9.07 12.31 -3.24
CA GLY A 91 7.81 13.04 -3.34
C GLY A 91 6.67 12.22 -3.93
N THR A 92 5.47 12.80 -3.88
CA THR A 92 4.23 12.18 -4.40
C THR A 92 3.65 12.94 -5.59
N ASP A 93 4.39 13.92 -6.12
CA ASP A 93 3.92 14.74 -7.23
C ASP A 93 3.84 13.91 -8.52
N GLN A 94 2.70 14.01 -9.19
CA GLN A 94 2.44 13.33 -10.46
C GLN A 94 1.92 14.37 -11.45
N PRO A 95 2.82 15.05 -12.20
CA PRO A 95 2.44 16.16 -13.08
C PRO A 95 1.51 15.74 -14.22
N ASN A 96 1.39 14.43 -14.47
CA ASN A 96 0.46 13.82 -15.43
C ASN A 96 -0.93 13.53 -14.84
N ILE A 97 -1.19 13.85 -13.57
CA ILE A 97 -2.51 13.69 -12.92
C ILE A 97 -3.13 15.07 -12.70
N SER A 98 -4.37 15.25 -13.19
CA SER A 98 -5.20 16.43 -12.92
C SER A 98 -6.34 16.06 -11.98
N TRP A 99 -6.66 16.96 -11.04
CA TRP A 99 -7.72 16.78 -10.06
C TRP A 99 -8.97 17.57 -10.46
N GLU A 100 -10.14 16.94 -10.39
CA GLU A 100 -11.43 17.60 -10.57
C GLU A 100 -12.39 17.14 -9.48
N VAL A 101 -13.12 18.08 -8.87
CA VAL A 101 -14.16 17.79 -7.88
C VAL A 101 -15.51 18.22 -8.45
N ARG A 102 -16.46 17.29 -8.53
CA ARG A 102 -17.81 17.53 -9.03
C ARG A 102 -18.83 17.21 -7.94
N ILE A 103 -19.88 18.04 -7.85
CA ILE A 103 -21.01 17.80 -6.94
C ILE A 103 -21.93 16.75 -7.57
N MET A 104 -22.27 15.70 -6.81
CA MET A 104 -23.30 14.73 -7.19
C MET A 104 -24.66 15.16 -6.64
N LYS A 105 -25.72 15.00 -7.44
CA LYS A 105 -27.10 15.40 -7.07
C LYS A 105 -27.76 14.42 -6.11
N ALA A 106 -27.40 13.15 -6.21
CA ALA A 106 -27.75 12.13 -5.22
C ALA A 106 -26.55 11.20 -5.00
N ALA A 107 -26.62 10.33 -3.99
CA ALA A 107 -25.56 9.39 -3.67
C ALA A 107 -25.52 8.23 -4.70
N LYS A 108 -25.71 6.98 -4.24
CA LYS A 108 -25.53 5.75 -5.04
C LYS A 108 -26.34 5.67 -6.34
N SER A 109 -27.47 6.38 -6.44
CA SER A 109 -28.37 6.31 -7.59
C SER A 109 -28.03 7.31 -8.71
N ASP A 110 -27.13 8.27 -8.47
CA ASP A 110 -26.83 9.32 -9.44
C ASP A 110 -25.66 8.95 -10.36
N LEU A 111 -25.87 7.92 -11.17
CA LEU A 111 -24.90 7.53 -12.20
C LEU A 111 -24.77 8.60 -13.31
N GLU A 112 -25.78 9.46 -13.49
CA GLU A 112 -25.74 10.57 -14.45
C GLU A 112 -24.63 11.58 -14.11
N SER A 113 -24.29 11.75 -12.83
CA SER A 113 -23.16 12.59 -12.44
C SER A 113 -21.81 12.07 -12.94
N LEU A 114 -21.71 10.79 -13.36
CA LEU A 114 -20.51 10.20 -13.97
C LEU A 114 -20.47 10.37 -15.50
N ARG A 115 -21.48 10.98 -16.13
CA ARG A 115 -21.57 11.13 -17.59
C ARG A 115 -20.35 11.83 -18.21
N PHE A 116 -19.65 12.69 -17.46
CA PHE A 116 -18.44 13.36 -17.92
C PHE A 116 -17.28 12.40 -18.24
N MET A 117 -17.28 11.18 -17.68
CA MET A 117 -16.29 10.15 -17.95
C MET A 117 -16.49 9.47 -19.31
N LEU A 118 -17.69 9.56 -19.89
CA LEU A 118 -18.03 8.92 -21.15
C LEU A 118 -17.69 9.84 -22.34
N PRO A 119 -17.23 9.29 -23.48
CA PRO A 119 -17.09 10.04 -24.72
C PRO A 119 -18.41 10.69 -25.13
N ARG A 120 -18.35 11.93 -25.64
CA ARG A 120 -19.55 12.66 -26.10
C ARG A 120 -20.28 11.98 -27.26
N SER A 121 -19.61 11.06 -27.95
CA SER A 121 -20.08 10.32 -29.12
C SER A 121 -20.91 9.07 -28.81
N CYS A 122 -20.99 8.66 -27.53
CA CYS A 122 -21.77 7.50 -27.13
C CYS A 122 -23.28 7.77 -27.32
N GLY A 123 -23.81 7.39 -28.48
CA GLY A 123 -25.20 7.60 -28.88
C GLY A 123 -25.51 7.41 -30.38
N GLY A 124 -24.48 7.30 -31.24
CA GLY A 124 -24.65 6.97 -32.67
C GLY A 124 -24.09 5.59 -33.02
N GLU A 125 -24.68 4.92 -34.03
CA GLU A 125 -24.27 3.62 -34.59
C GLU A 125 -22.92 3.67 -35.35
N GLY A 126 -21.92 4.36 -34.79
CA GLY A 126 -20.58 4.52 -35.37
C GLY A 126 -19.53 3.65 -34.65
N LYS A 127 -18.55 3.19 -35.42
CA LYS A 127 -17.46 2.28 -34.99
C LYS A 127 -16.47 2.86 -33.96
N ASP A 128 -16.62 4.10 -33.52
CA ASP A 128 -15.68 4.81 -32.62
C ASP A 128 -16.28 5.00 -31.20
N ASN A 129 -16.72 3.90 -30.59
CA ASN A 129 -17.20 3.85 -29.19
C ASN A 129 -16.14 3.27 -28.22
N GLU A 130 -14.85 3.47 -28.51
CA GLU A 130 -13.79 2.98 -27.63
C GLU A 130 -13.75 3.81 -26.35
N LEU A 131 -14.14 3.19 -25.24
CA LEU A 131 -14.07 3.79 -23.92
C LEU A 131 -12.61 3.77 -23.44
N THR A 132 -12.12 4.91 -22.97
CA THR A 132 -10.86 4.96 -22.22
C THR A 132 -10.98 4.08 -20.97
N PRO A 133 -10.00 3.18 -20.71
CA PRO A 133 -9.99 2.39 -19.48
C PRO A 133 -10.12 3.30 -18.25
N THR A 134 -11.21 3.13 -17.52
CA THR A 134 -11.59 4.00 -16.39
C THR A 134 -11.93 3.14 -15.19
N LEU A 135 -11.38 3.49 -14.02
CA LEU A 135 -11.69 2.87 -12.74
C LEU A 135 -12.64 3.77 -11.95
N VAL A 136 -13.76 3.20 -11.51
CA VAL A 136 -14.72 3.88 -10.63
C VAL A 136 -14.75 3.10 -9.31
N PHE A 137 -14.37 3.78 -8.23
CA PHE A 137 -14.45 3.22 -6.88
C PHE A 137 -15.78 3.61 -6.22
N SER A 138 -16.43 2.65 -5.57
CA SER A 138 -17.69 2.83 -4.83
C SER A 138 -17.57 2.19 -3.45
N GLU A 139 -18.21 2.77 -2.45
CA GLU A 139 -18.28 2.21 -1.10
C GLU A 139 -19.23 1.00 -1.00
N ASP A 140 -20.13 0.82 -1.97
CA ASP A 140 -21.11 -0.27 -1.98
C ASP A 140 -20.98 -1.12 -3.25
N ILE A 141 -20.93 -2.44 -3.04
CA ILE A 141 -20.82 -3.46 -4.08
C ILE A 141 -22.07 -3.55 -4.97
N ASN A 142 -23.20 -3.02 -4.51
CA ASN A 142 -24.48 -3.09 -5.23
C ASN A 142 -24.73 -1.87 -6.13
N VAL A 143 -23.79 -0.92 -6.22
CA VAL A 143 -23.93 0.23 -7.14
C VAL A 143 -23.91 -0.27 -8.58
N GLY A 144 -24.98 0.03 -9.33
CA GLY A 144 -25.14 -0.38 -10.74
C GLY A 144 -25.67 -1.79 -10.96
N ALA A 145 -25.99 -2.55 -9.91
CA ALA A 145 -26.69 -3.83 -10.06
C ALA A 145 -28.10 -3.58 -10.65
N PRO A 146 -28.55 -4.37 -11.65
CA PRO A 146 -29.91 -4.28 -12.14
C PRO A 146 -30.87 -4.53 -10.96
N ARG A 147 -31.85 -3.64 -10.80
CA ARG A 147 -32.94 -3.84 -9.83
C ARG A 147 -33.81 -5.02 -10.23
#